data_AF-A0A3R7DH25-F1
#
_entry.id   AF-A0A3R7DH25-F1
#
_cell.length_a   1.000
_cell.length_b   1.000
_cell.length_c   1.000
_cell.angle_alpha   90.00
_cell.angle_beta   90.00
_cell.angle_gamma   90.00
#
_symmetry.space_group_name_H-M   'P 1'
#
loop_
_entity.id
_entity.type
_entity.pdbx_description
1 polymer ?
#
loop_
_entity_poly.entity_id
_entity_poly.type
_entity_poly.pdbx_seq_one_letter_code
_entity_poly.pdbx_strand_id
1 'polypeptide(L)' 'MGEVNLDEFFCPNEACSDYGKRGRGNIVLKERYGKQNTALLRCKTCNKTFSENRG' A
#
# COMPACT_ATOMS: atom_id res chain seq x y z
N MET A 1 2.66 18.69 6.40
CA MET A 1 2.92 17.69 5.35
C MET A 1 2.13 16.45 5.74
N GLY A 2 1.14 16.05 4.94
CA GLY A 2 0.35 14.85 5.23
C GLY A 2 1.18 13.60 4.98
N GLU A 3 1.74 13.04 6.04
CA GLU A 3 2.41 11.75 6.03
C GLU A 3 1.35 10.68 5.80
N VAL A 4 1.43 9.98 4.67
CA VAL A 4 0.58 8.81 4.42
C VAL A 4 1.13 7.69 5.28
N ASN A 5 0.38 7.30 6.32
CA ASN A 5 0.79 6.21 7.21
C ASN A 5 0.65 4.88 6.47
N LEU A 6 1.73 4.46 5.82
CA LEU A 6 1.81 3.18 5.12
C LEU A 6 1.54 1.97 6.03
N ASP A 7 1.77 2.15 7.34
CA ASP A 7 1.49 1.19 8.40
C ASP A 7 0.01 0.86 8.57
N GLU A 8 -0.89 1.77 8.19
CA GLU A 8 -2.34 1.52 8.28
C GLU A 8 -2.85 0.62 7.15
N PHE A 9 -2.10 0.56 6.03
CA PHE A 9 -2.45 -0.23 4.86
C PHE A 9 -1.93 -1.67 4.98
N PHE A 10 -2.70 -2.60 4.43
CA PHE A 10 -2.28 -3.99 4.29
C PHE A 10 -2.33 -4.41 2.83
N CYS A 11 -1.69 -5.52 2.52
CA CYS A 11 -1.83 -6.09 1.19
C CYS A 11 -3.24 -6.72 1.08
N PRO A 12 -4.13 -6.27 0.17
CA PRO A 12 -5.45 -6.89 -0.03
C PRO A 12 -5.37 -8.22 -0.80
N ASN A 13 -4.15 -8.70 -1.08
CA ASN A 13 -3.95 -9.95 -1.80
C ASN A 13 -4.01 -11.13 -0.83
N GLU A 14 -5.13 -11.86 -0.79
CA GLU A 14 -5.32 -13.07 0.02
C GLU A 14 -4.26 -14.17 -0.23
N ALA A 15 -3.70 -14.21 -1.45
CA ALA A 15 -2.60 -15.10 -1.80
C ALA A 15 -1.22 -14.63 -1.30
N CYS A 16 -1.12 -13.45 -0.68
CA CYS A 16 0.12 -12.94 -0.12
C CYS A 16 0.36 -13.52 1.28
N SER A 17 1.59 -13.93 1.57
CA SER A 17 1.99 -14.37 2.91
C SER A 17 1.89 -13.27 3.99
N ASP A 18 1.83 -12.01 3.55
CA ASP A 18 1.60 -10.83 4.37
C ASP A 18 0.19 -10.24 4.20
N TYR A 19 -0.78 -11.01 3.72
CA TYR A 19 -2.19 -10.61 3.70
C TYR A 19 -2.69 -10.22 5.10
N GLY A 20 -3.35 -9.07 5.20
CA GLY A 20 -3.89 -8.55 6.47
C GLY A 20 -2.85 -8.13 7.52
N LYS A 21 -1.54 -8.22 7.20
CA LYS A 21 -0.46 -7.78 8.11
C LYS A 21 -0.12 -6.31 7.84
N ARG A 22 -0.41 -5.48 8.84
CA ARG A 22 -0.11 -4.04 8.90
C ARG A 22 1.23 -3.81 9.60
N GLY A 23 1.88 -2.68 9.29
CA GLY A 23 3.12 -2.25 9.95
C GLY A 23 4.35 -3.15 9.79
N ARG A 24 4.44 -3.91 8.70
CA ARG A 24 5.63 -4.70 8.36
C ARG A 24 6.63 -3.97 7.47
N GLY A 25 6.35 -2.74 7.05
CA GLY A 25 7.13 -2.03 6.04
C GLY A 25 7.18 -2.75 4.67
N ASN A 26 6.30 -3.73 4.48
CA ASN A 26 6.12 -4.45 3.22
C ASN A 26 5.37 -3.59 2.19
N ILE A 27 4.53 -2.66 2.66
CA ILE A 27 3.84 -1.70 1.80
C ILE A 27 4.70 -0.45 1.64
N VAL A 28 4.99 -0.09 0.40
CA VAL A 28 5.76 1.13 0.06
C VAL A 28 4.95 2.02 -0.87
N LEU A 29 5.06 3.33 -0.68
CA LEU A 29 4.53 4.29 -1.64
C LEU A 29 5.36 4.19 -2.93
N LYS A 30 4.71 3.80 -4.03
CA LYS A 30 5.33 3.76 -5.36
C LYS A 30 5.36 5.16 -5.96
N GLU A 31 4.21 5.79 -6.05
CA GLU A 31 4.04 7.12 -6.64
C GLU A 31 2.69 7.70 -6.22
N ARG A 32 2.48 9.01 -6.35
CA ARG A 32 1.17 9.63 -6.24
C ARG A 32 0.68 9.99 -7.64
N TYR A 33 -0.54 9.60 -7.98
CA TYR A 33 -1.09 9.80 -9.32
C TYR A 33 -2.49 10.41 -9.30
N GLY A 34 -2.86 10.99 -10.44
CA GLY A 34 -4.16 11.64 -10.63
C GLY A 34 -4.25 13.04 -10.03
N LYS A 35 -5.33 13.75 -10.37
CA LYS A 35 -5.61 15.12 -9.88
C LYS A 35 -5.73 15.21 -8.35
N GLN A 36 -6.07 14.10 -7.69
CA GLN A 36 -6.29 14.02 -6.25
C GLN A 36 -5.04 13.59 -5.47
N ASN A 37 -3.87 13.45 -6.10
CA ASN A 37 -2.64 12.98 -5.44
C ASN A 37 -2.80 11.62 -4.75
N THR A 38 -3.57 10.71 -5.36
CA THR A 38 -3.80 9.36 -4.82
C THR A 38 -2.49 8.60 -4.75
N ALA A 39 -2.11 8.18 -3.55
CA ALA A 39 -0.99 7.32 -3.28
C ALA A 39 -1.22 5.94 -3.90
N LEU A 40 -0.36 5.58 -4.84
CA LEU A 40 -0.19 4.23 -5.32
C LEU A 40 0.79 3.51 -4.39
N LEU A 41 0.28 2.53 -3.68
CA LEU A 41 1.04 1.66 -2.79
C LEU A 41 1.46 0.40 -3.53
N ARG A 42 2.58 -0.18 -3.11
CA ARG A 42 3.11 -1.42 -3.65
C ARG A 42 3.52 -2.31 -2.50
N CYS A 43 3.05 -3.55 -2.51
CA CYS A 43 3.57 -4.58 -1.62
C CYS A 43 4.90 -5.11 -2.17
N LYS A 44 5.97 -5.08 -1.38
CA LYS A 44 7.26 -5.68 -1.70
C LYS A 44 7.23 -7.21 -1.68
N THR A 45 6.35 -7.82 -0.88
CA THR A 45 6.25 -9.29 -0.76
C THR A 45 5.70 -9.92 -2.03
N CYS A 46 4.56 -9.42 -2.53
CA CYS A 46 3.87 -9.99 -3.69
C CYS A 46 4.00 -9.12 -4.95
N ASN A 47 4.75 -8.02 -4.90
CA ASN A 47 4.87 -7.02 -5.95
C ASN A 47 3.56 -6.36 -6.44
N LYS A 48 2.43 -6.63 -5.77
CA LYS A 48 1.13 -6.11 -6.18
C LYS A 48 1.01 -4.63 -5.83
N THR A 49 0.52 -3.84 -6.78
CA THR A 49 0.24 -2.41 -6.62
C THR A 49 -1.25 -2.18 -6.39
N PHE A 50 -1.58 -1.28 -5.47
CA PHE A 50 -2.94 -0.90 -5.11
C PHE A 50 -2.97 0.56 -4.66
N SER A 51 -4.11 1.21 -4.82
CA SER A 51 -4.29 2.60 -4.40
C SER A 51 -4.56 2.67 -2.89
N GLU A 52 -4.26 3.80 -2.24
CA GLU A 52 -4.64 4.05 -0.85
C GLU A 52 -6.14 3.84 -0.59
N ASN A 53 -7.01 4.11 -1.57
CA ASN A 53 -8.46 3.89 -1.44
C ASN A 53 -8.91 2.41 -1.46
N ARG A 54 -8.00 1.48 -1.80
CA ARG A 54 -8.27 0.04 -1.92
C ARG A 54 -7.49 -0.80 -0.90
N GLY A 55 -6.72 -0.17 -0.02
CA GLY A 55 -5.84 -0.83 0.95
C GLY A 55 -6.31 -0.67 2.38
#